data_AF-A0A538JW70-F1
#
_entry.id   AF-A0A538JW70-F1
#
_cell.length_a   1.000
_cell.length_b   1.000
_cell.length_c   1.000
_cell.angle_alpha   90.00
_cell.angle_beta   90.00
_cell.angle_gamma   90.00
#
_symmetry.space_group_name_H-M   'P 1'
#
loop_
_entity.id
_entity.type
_entity.pdbx_description
1 polymer ?
#
loop_
_entity_poly.entity_id
_entity_poly.type
_entity_poly.pdbx_seq_one_letter_code
_entity_poly.pdbx_strand_id
1 'polypeptide(L)'
;MMFIHGTADPVAPIEHSAQEYAKAPAPKFLVSLVGAEHVQFGPPWEPIAARATIDFFERYLEDDEGALRRLQTDANVAGVAGLQQAPT
;
A
#
# COMPACT_ATOMS: atom_id res chain seq x y z
N MET A 1 -1.94 -9.90 3.54
CA MET A 1 -0.64 -9.49 2.97
C MET A 1 -0.74 -8.05 2.47
N MET A 2 0.31 -7.24 2.61
CA MET A 2 0.34 -5.88 2.06
C MET A 2 1.59 -5.67 1.21
N PHE A 3 1.41 -5.03 0.06
CA PHE A 3 2.46 -4.59 -0.84
C PHE A 3 2.43 -3.06 -0.92
N ILE A 4 3.60 -2.42 -0.96
CA ILE A 4 3.76 -0.98 -1.21
C ILE A 4 4.83 -0.84 -2.29
N HIS A 5 4.53 -0.13 -3.38
CA HIS A 5 5.38 -0.11 -4.57
C HIS A 5 5.28 1.23 -5.33
N GLY A 6 6.43 1.79 -5.72
CA GLY A 6 6.50 2.96 -6.60
C GLY A 6 6.17 2.71 -8.08
N THR A 7 5.33 3.54 -8.70
CA THR A 7 4.93 3.32 -10.10
C THR A 7 6.03 3.68 -11.12
N ALA A 8 7.14 4.28 -10.69
CA ALA A 8 8.27 4.66 -11.53
C ALA A 8 9.55 3.90 -11.14
N ASP A 9 9.42 2.75 -10.47
CA ASP A 9 10.53 1.90 -10.05
C ASP A 9 11.33 1.37 -11.27
N PRO A 10 12.61 1.78 -11.45
CA PRO A 10 13.42 1.34 -12.57
C PRO A 10 14.15 0.01 -12.31
N VAL A 11 14.08 -0.53 -11.09
CA VAL A 11 14.80 -1.73 -10.64
C VAL A 11 13.87 -2.94 -10.61
N ALA A 12 12.70 -2.79 -10.01
CA ALA A 12 11.66 -3.79 -9.94
C ALA A 12 10.37 -3.18 -10.47
N PRO A 13 9.94 -3.48 -11.71
CA PRO A 13 8.71 -2.92 -12.24
C PRO A 13 7.49 -3.26 -11.38
N ILE A 14 6.52 -2.33 -11.30
CA ILE A 14 5.33 -2.48 -10.45
C ILE A 14 4.50 -3.73 -10.78
N GLU A 15 4.61 -4.24 -12.00
CA GLU A 15 4.01 -5.49 -12.46
C GLU A 15 4.41 -6.67 -11.57
N HIS A 16 5.61 -6.67 -10.96
CA HIS A 16 6.02 -7.71 -10.03
C HIS A 16 5.11 -7.75 -8.79
N SER A 17 4.86 -6.61 -8.14
CA SER A 17 3.92 -6.58 -7.01
C SER A 17 2.48 -6.83 -7.44
N ALA A 18 2.06 -6.38 -8.63
CA ALA A 18 0.73 -6.69 -9.15
C ALA A 18 0.53 -8.20 -9.36
N GLN A 19 1.53 -8.90 -9.88
CA GLN A 19 1.50 -10.36 -10.05
C GLN A 19 1.43 -11.09 -8.71
N GLU A 20 2.21 -10.68 -7.72
CA GLU A 20 2.17 -11.30 -6.38
C GLU A 20 0.86 -10.98 -5.64
N TYR A 21 0.34 -9.76 -5.79
CA TYR A 21 -0.98 -9.40 -5.28
C TYR A 21 -2.08 -10.28 -5.89
N ALA A 22 -2.03 -10.55 -7.20
CA ALA A 22 -3.01 -11.42 -7.85
C ALA A 22 -3.04 -12.84 -7.26
N LYS A 23 -1.86 -13.39 -6.93
CA LYS A 23 -1.69 -14.74 -6.35
C LYS A 23 -2.02 -14.82 -4.86
N ALA A 24 -1.84 -13.73 -4.11
CA ALA A 24 -2.04 -13.73 -2.67
C ALA A 24 -3.51 -14.03 -2.28
N PRO A 25 -3.75 -14.81 -1.21
CA PRO A 25 -5.07 -14.97 -0.64
C PRO A 25 -5.53 -13.68 0.06
N ALA A 26 -6.85 -13.53 0.22
CA ALA A 26 -7.40 -12.49 1.07
C ALA A 26 -7.09 -12.76 2.56
N PRO A 27 -6.95 -11.72 3.39
CA PRO A 27 -7.00 -10.31 3.02
C PRO A 27 -5.71 -9.82 2.36
N LYS A 28 -5.84 -8.98 1.32
CA LYS A 28 -4.70 -8.43 0.57
C LYS A 28 -4.86 -6.97 0.18
N PHE A 29 -3.74 -6.25 0.16
CA PHE A 29 -3.65 -4.82 -0.14
C PHE A 29 -2.44 -4.53 -1.03
N LEU A 30 -2.58 -3.63 -1.99
CA LEU A 30 -1.49 -3.07 -2.79
C LEU A 30 -1.63 -1.54 -2.80
N VAL A 31 -0.64 -0.86 -2.25
CA VAL A 31 -0.49 0.60 -2.29
C VAL A 31 0.49 0.97 -3.40
N SER A 32 0.00 1.62 -4.45
CA SER A 32 0.80 2.12 -5.55
C SER A 32 1.16 3.59 -5.28
N LEU A 33 2.45 3.90 -5.16
CA LEU A 33 2.98 5.24 -4.92
C LEU A 33 3.30 5.91 -6.27
N VAL A 34 2.43 6.81 -6.72
CA VAL A 34 2.47 7.41 -8.06
C VAL A 34 3.75 8.23 -8.24
N GLY A 35 4.57 7.85 -9.20
CA GLY A 35 5.83 8.51 -9.54
C GLY A 35 7.01 8.17 -8.63
N ALA A 36 6.83 7.36 -7.57
CA ALA A 36 7.93 6.95 -6.72
C ALA A 36 8.82 5.90 -7.42
N GLU A 37 10.13 5.96 -7.16
CA GLU A 37 11.14 5.01 -7.63
C GLU A 37 11.32 3.83 -6.65
N HIS A 38 12.37 3.00 -6.84
CA HIS A 38 12.61 1.77 -6.07
C HIS A 38 12.88 2.00 -4.58
N VAL A 39 13.71 3.00 -4.26
CA VAL A 39 14.21 3.26 -2.91
C VAL A 39 13.96 4.70 -2.51
N GLN A 40 13.97 4.94 -1.20
CA GLN A 40 13.75 6.25 -0.60
C GLN A 40 12.42 6.86 -1.03
N PHE A 41 11.31 6.24 -0.59
CA PHE A 41 10.05 6.96 -0.50
C PHE A 41 10.28 8.13 0.46
N GLY A 42 10.66 9.29 -0.07
CA GLY A 42 10.65 10.56 0.65
C GLY A 42 9.26 11.18 0.56
N PRO A 43 9.07 12.42 1.06
CA PRO A 43 7.86 13.17 0.79
C PRO A 43 7.62 13.30 -0.74
N PRO A 44 6.37 13.13 -1.20
CA PRO A 44 5.14 13.01 -0.43
C PRO A 44 4.76 11.57 -0.02
N TRP A 45 5.51 10.55 -0.42
CA TRP A 45 5.12 9.14 -0.30
C TRP A 45 5.45 8.51 1.06
N GLU A 46 6.52 8.95 1.71
CA GLU A 46 6.96 8.43 3.02
C GLU A 46 5.82 8.38 4.05
N PRO A 47 5.09 9.47 4.31
CA PRO A 47 4.07 9.47 5.35
C PRO A 47 2.89 8.56 4.98
N ILE A 48 2.57 8.44 3.69
CA ILE A 48 1.50 7.56 3.19
C ILE A 48 1.88 6.09 3.40
N ALA A 49 3.10 5.70 3.02
CA ALA A 49 3.57 4.33 3.19
C ALA A 49 3.65 3.95 4.68
N ALA A 50 4.10 4.87 5.53
CA ALA A 50 4.14 4.70 6.98
C ALA A 50 2.74 4.51 7.56
N ARG A 51 1.79 5.39 7.23
CA ARG A 51 0.40 5.30 7.71
C ARG A 51 -0.31 4.02 7.24
N ALA A 52 -0.17 3.68 5.97
CA ALA A 52 -0.75 2.45 5.43
C ALA A 52 -0.22 1.21 6.16
N THR A 53 1.08 1.19 6.49
CA THR A 53 1.70 0.11 7.26
C THR A 53 1.17 0.03 8.69
N ILE A 54 1.03 1.17 9.35
CA ILE A 54 0.47 1.25 10.71
C ILE A 54 -0.97 0.76 10.72
N ASP A 55 -1.84 1.29 9.86
CA ASP A 55 -3.26 0.90 9.80
C ASP A 55 -3.42 -0.60 9.48
N PHE A 56 -2.58 -1.15 8.59
CA PHE A 56 -2.58 -2.58 8.32
C PHE A 56 -2.26 -3.40 9.57
N PHE A 57 -1.23 -3.00 10.33
CA PHE A 57 -0.87 -3.71 11.56
C PHE A 57 -1.90 -3.52 12.69
N GLU A 58 -2.43 -2.31 12.89
CA GLU A 58 -3.49 -2.06 13.87
C GLU A 58 -4.72 -2.93 13.57
N ARG A 59 -5.08 -3.12 12.29
CA ARG A 59 -6.16 -4.05 11.95
C ARG A 59 -5.83 -5.49 12.31
N TYR A 60 -4.68 -6.01 11.88
CA TYR A 60 -4.43 -7.46 11.87
C TYR A 60 -3.64 -7.98 13.08
N LEU A 61 -3.00 -7.10 13.85
CA LEU A 61 -2.29 -7.43 15.09
C LEU A 61 -3.05 -6.97 16.33
N GLU A 62 -3.82 -5.89 16.24
CA GLU A 62 -4.52 -5.30 17.40
C GLU A 62 -6.05 -5.41 17.30
N ASP A 63 -6.58 -5.93 16.19
CA ASP A 63 -8.02 -6.07 15.91
C ASP A 63 -8.79 -4.73 15.93
N ASP A 64 -8.13 -3.62 15.58
CA ASP A 64 -8.80 -2.31 15.46
C ASP A 64 -9.76 -2.29 14.25
N GLU A 65 -11.06 -2.30 14.54
CA GLU A 65 -12.13 -2.24 13.54
C GLU A 65 -12.13 -0.97 12.68
N GLY A 66 -11.56 0.14 13.20
CA GLY A 66 -11.45 1.42 12.50
C GLY A 66 -10.29 1.50 11.52
N ALA A 67 -9.28 0.63 11.67
CA ALA A 67 -8.01 0.74 10.95
C ALA A 67 -8.16 0.56 9.43
N LEU A 68 -9.05 -0.31 8.96
CA LEU A 68 -9.28 -0.46 7.50
C LEU A 68 -9.90 0.79 6.87
N ARG A 69 -10.69 1.57 7.61
CA ARG A 69 -11.25 2.83 7.11
C ARG A 69 -10.17 3.92 7.02
N ARG A 70 -9.24 3.95 7.99
CA ARG A 70 -8.07 4.82 7.94
C ARG A 70 -7.17 4.44 6.77
N LEU A 71 -6.87 3.15 6.59
CA LEU A 71 -6.08 2.66 5.46
C LEU A 71 -6.66 3.10 4.11
N GLN A 72 -7.98 3.04 3.94
CA GLN A 72 -8.66 3.50 2.72
C GLN A 72 -8.50 4.99 2.44
N THR A 73 -8.35 5.80 3.49
CA THR A 73 -8.20 7.26 3.38
C THR A 73 -6.72 7.63 3.23
N ASP A 74 -5.87 7.09 4.08
CA ASP A 74 -4.45 7.44 4.18
C ASP A 74 -3.64 6.91 2.99
N ALA A 75 -4.01 5.75 2.42
CA ALA A 75 -3.32 5.13 1.28
C ALA A 75 -3.91 5.47 -0.09
N ASN A 76 -4.96 6.31 -0.16
CA ASN A 76 -5.63 6.67 -1.41
C ASN A 76 -5.69 8.19 -1.59
N VAL A 77 -4.55 8.77 -1.96
CA VAL A 77 -4.36 10.22 -2.11
C VAL A 77 -4.28 10.57 -3.58
N ALA A 78 -5.23 11.37 -4.07
CA ALA A 78 -5.35 11.71 -5.49
C ALA A 78 -4.03 12.21 -6.10
N GLY A 79 -3.55 11.50 -7.13
CA GLY A 79 -2.31 11.82 -7.84
C GLY A 79 -1.01 11.45 -7.13
N VAL A 80 -1.06 10.92 -5.90
CA VAL A 80 0.12 10.57 -5.09
C VAL A 80 0.16 9.09 -4.74
N ALA A 81 -0.97 8.50 -4.37
CA ALA A 81 -1.07 7.09 -4.03
C ALA A 81 -2.45 6.51 -4.37
N GLY A 82 -2.49 5.23 -4.72
CA GLY A 82 -3.74 4.49 -4.93
C GLY A 82 -3.75 3.17 -4.16
N LEU A 83 -4.91 2.84 -3.59
CA LEU A 83 -5.12 1.59 -2.86
C LEU A 83 -5.95 0.59 -3.69
N GLN A 84 -5.40 -0.60 -3.91
CA GLN A 84 -6.15 -1.79 -4.30
C GLN A 84 -6.29 -2.70 -3.07
N GLN A 85 -7.49 -3.24 -2.87
CA GLN A 85 -7.77 -4.09 -1.71
C GLN A 85 -8.78 -5.19 -2.03
N ALA A 86 -8.59 -6.34 -1.41
CA ALA A 86 -9.56 -7.41 -1.30
C ALA A 86 -9.61 -7.83 0.18
N PRO A 87 -10.38 -7.10 1.02
CA PRO A 87 -10.58 -7.48 2.40
C PRO A 87 -11.37 -8.80 2.49
N THR A 88 -11.24 -9.49 3.62
CA THR A 88 -12.04 -10.68 3.98
C THR A 88 -13.52 -10.38 4.10
#